data_AF-A0A2V8ESJ6-F1
#
_entry.id   AF-A0A2V8ESJ6-F1
#
_cell.length_a   1.000
_cell.length_b   1.000
_cell.length_c   1.000
_cell.angle_alpha   90.00
_cell.angle_beta   90.00
_cell.angle_gamma   90.00
#
_symmetry.space_group_name_H-M   'P 1'
#
loop_
_entity.id
_entity.type
_entity.pdbx_description
1 polymer ?
#
loop_
_entity_poly.entity_id
_entity_poly.type
_entity_poly.pdbx_seq_one_letter_code
_entity_poly.pdbx_strand_id
1 'polypeptide(L)'
;QHWSQEGFVQTFNARDLKQRFAVFQTTPSGRKGGIWQAGRGIAADGEGNIYLSTAGGSYDGVSNFGSSTLKFTGRSLELADWFTPKNHEYLFLQNIDMSAGGVTLIPNSALMFAGGKEGVIFLLNRNDMGKLEGAAGGPLQRFQATEGCGQKDCAQTLGTAFWSRQHDGMLYVWDRRDVLRAYHFVNGRFVTTPAAVSAVKPGMTGGPTVSANGSDVASGIVWAVTTHSTRSGGLAPATLRAFRAADVRQEIYNSDMNHARDALGDFTKFAPPVVANGKLYVPTQSKAVAVYGLLGGR
;
A
#
# COMPACT_ATOMS: atom_id res chain seq x y z
N GLN A 1 19.60 -16.53 -4.19
CA GLN A 1 18.56 -15.99 -3.28
C GLN A 1 19.24 -15.62 -1.97
N HIS A 2 19.04 -14.40 -1.46
CA HIS A 2 19.61 -13.96 -0.18
C HIS A 2 18.99 -14.77 0.97
N TRP A 3 19.83 -15.30 1.87
CA TRP A 3 19.42 -16.26 2.90
C TRP A 3 18.77 -15.61 4.12
N SER A 4 19.00 -14.32 4.36
CA SER A 4 18.37 -13.51 5.41
C SER A 4 17.51 -12.40 4.80
N GLN A 5 16.24 -12.38 5.16
CA GLN A 5 15.30 -11.29 4.82
C GLN A 5 14.41 -10.98 6.04
N GLU A 6 14.97 -11.08 7.24
CA GLU A 6 14.25 -10.83 8.49
C GLU A 6 13.91 -9.34 8.62
N GLY A 7 12.68 -9.07 9.05
CA GLY A 7 12.22 -7.71 9.32
C GLY A 7 12.55 -7.32 10.76
N PHE A 8 12.95 -6.05 10.93
CA PHE A 8 13.14 -5.46 12.25
C PHE A 8 12.35 -4.17 12.37
N VAL A 9 11.74 -3.97 13.53
CA VAL A 9 11.12 -2.70 13.93
C VAL A 9 11.78 -2.26 15.22
N GLN A 10 12.13 -1.00 15.30
CA GLN A 10 12.81 -0.41 16.45
C GLN A 10 12.16 0.92 16.79
N THR A 11 12.01 1.18 18.08
CA THR A 11 11.54 2.46 18.61
C THR A 11 12.70 3.20 19.27
N PHE A 12 12.76 4.51 19.06
CA PHE A 12 13.83 5.37 19.58
C PHE A 12 13.26 6.64 20.22
N ASN A 13 14.07 7.31 21.03
CA ASN A 13 13.81 8.69 21.44
C ASN A 13 13.77 9.59 20.20
N ALA A 14 12.60 10.16 19.88
CA ALA A 14 12.42 10.95 18.67
C ALA A 14 13.24 12.25 18.63
N ARG A 15 13.76 12.74 19.78
CA ARG A 15 14.56 13.98 19.82
C ARG A 15 15.96 13.81 19.27
N ASP A 16 16.61 12.68 19.56
CA ASP A 16 18.04 12.50 19.26
C ASP A 16 18.42 11.09 18.78
N LEU A 17 17.46 10.16 18.74
CA LEU A 17 17.64 8.76 18.37
C LEU A 17 18.65 7.98 19.23
N LYS A 18 19.17 8.55 20.33
CA LYS A 18 20.25 7.94 21.12
C LYS A 18 19.79 6.76 21.96
N GLN A 19 18.55 6.81 22.44
CA GLN A 19 17.98 5.75 23.26
C GLN A 19 17.02 4.91 22.42
N ARG A 20 17.33 3.63 22.23
CA ARG A 20 16.39 2.62 21.73
C ARG A 20 15.50 2.14 22.87
N PHE A 21 14.18 2.14 22.66
CA PHE A 21 13.22 1.65 23.66
C PHE A 21 12.89 0.18 23.46
N ALA A 22 12.69 -0.27 22.22
CA ALA A 22 12.35 -1.65 21.92
C ALA A 22 12.85 -2.08 20.55
N VAL A 23 12.90 -3.40 20.35
CA VAL A 23 13.16 -4.04 19.06
C VAL A 23 12.24 -5.26 18.91
N PHE A 24 11.67 -5.42 17.72
CA PHE A 24 10.94 -6.60 17.33
C PHE A 24 11.57 -7.18 16.06
N GLN A 25 11.74 -8.50 16.03
CA GLN A 25 12.15 -9.26 14.84
C GLN A 25 11.00 -10.15 14.39
N THR A 26 10.70 -10.15 13.09
CA THR A 26 9.50 -10.81 12.53
C THR A 26 9.51 -12.34 12.64
N THR A 27 10.69 -12.95 12.51
CA THR A 27 10.88 -14.42 12.59
C THR A 27 12.23 -14.75 13.27
N PRO A 28 12.33 -14.65 14.60
CA PRO A 28 13.60 -14.78 15.33
C PRO A 28 14.22 -16.18 15.27
N SER A 29 13.41 -17.23 15.16
CA SER A 29 13.85 -18.63 15.02
C SER A 29 13.58 -19.20 13.63
N GLY A 30 13.00 -18.39 12.74
CA GLY A 30 12.60 -18.76 11.39
C GLY A 30 13.42 -18.09 10.30
N ARG A 31 12.88 -18.10 9.08
CA ARG A 31 13.51 -17.50 7.89
C ARG A 31 12.62 -16.40 7.31
N LYS A 32 13.26 -15.34 6.78
CA LYS A 32 12.62 -14.25 6.01
C LYS A 32 11.62 -13.41 6.84
N GLY A 33 10.46 -13.04 6.31
CA GLY A 33 9.49 -12.19 7.02
C GLY A 33 9.75 -10.68 6.94
N GLY A 34 10.49 -10.21 5.93
CA GLY A 34 10.85 -8.80 5.75
C GLY A 34 9.67 -7.83 5.67
N ILE A 35 9.91 -6.55 5.94
CA ILE A 35 8.86 -5.53 5.98
C ILE A 35 9.05 -4.59 4.77
N TRP A 36 8.26 -4.79 3.71
CA TRP A 36 8.35 -3.99 2.47
C TRP A 36 7.40 -2.80 2.46
N GLN A 37 6.16 -2.98 2.90
CA GLN A 37 5.09 -1.98 2.96
C GLN A 37 4.77 -1.26 1.63
N ALA A 38 5.37 -1.69 0.51
CA ALA A 38 5.33 -1.03 -0.80
C ALA A 38 5.59 0.48 -0.77
N GLY A 39 6.56 0.92 0.06
CA GLY A 39 6.91 2.32 0.18
C GLY A 39 6.00 3.13 1.11
N ARG A 40 5.01 2.49 1.74
CA ARG A 40 4.22 3.11 2.81
C ARG A 40 5.01 3.14 4.12
N GLY A 41 4.75 4.17 4.92
CA GLY A 41 5.15 4.19 6.31
C GLY A 41 4.40 3.15 7.14
N ILE A 42 4.88 2.93 8.37
CA ILE A 42 4.16 2.17 9.38
C ILE A 42 2.88 2.95 9.74
N ALA A 43 1.73 2.28 9.69
CA ALA A 43 0.47 2.90 10.06
C ALA A 43 0.37 3.03 11.58
N ALA A 44 -0.23 4.11 12.07
CA ALA A 44 -0.43 4.34 13.49
C ALA A 44 -1.82 4.92 13.76
N ASP A 45 -2.40 4.59 14.92
CA ASP A 45 -3.67 5.16 15.37
C ASP A 45 -3.48 6.23 16.46
N GLY A 46 -4.59 6.83 16.90
CA GLY A 46 -4.58 7.87 17.92
C GLY A 46 -4.22 7.39 19.33
N GLU A 47 -4.21 6.08 19.58
CA GLU A 47 -3.79 5.47 20.85
C GLU A 47 -2.28 5.19 20.86
N GLY A 48 -1.61 5.40 19.73
CA GLY A 48 -0.20 5.10 19.55
C GLY A 48 0.06 3.63 19.21
N ASN A 49 -0.95 2.82 18.88
CA ASN A 49 -0.71 1.50 18.33
C ASN A 49 -0.12 1.64 16.92
N ILE A 50 0.79 0.74 16.54
CA ILE A 50 1.37 0.70 15.21
C ILE A 50 1.01 -0.61 14.48
N TYR A 51 0.90 -0.52 13.16
CA TYR A 51 0.46 -1.61 12.30
C TYR A 51 1.36 -1.77 11.08
N LEU A 52 1.71 -3.03 10.78
CA LEU A 52 2.55 -3.37 9.64
C LEU A 52 2.24 -4.77 9.11
N SER A 53 2.70 -5.03 7.90
CA SER A 53 2.64 -6.36 7.30
C SER A 53 4.03 -6.92 7.03
N THR A 54 4.18 -8.23 7.17
CA THR A 54 5.42 -8.98 6.92
C THR A 54 5.34 -9.74 5.59
N ALA A 55 6.50 -9.96 4.97
CA ALA A 55 6.67 -10.73 3.75
C ALA A 55 6.53 -12.22 4.02
N GLY A 56 6.65 -13.04 2.96
CA GLY A 56 6.76 -14.48 3.11
C GLY A 56 7.87 -14.86 4.09
N GLY A 57 7.56 -15.72 5.05
CA GLY A 57 8.50 -16.22 6.05
C GLY A 57 7.92 -17.35 6.88
N SER A 58 8.73 -17.88 7.80
CA SER A 58 8.27 -18.84 8.80
C SER A 58 7.10 -18.29 9.60
N TYR A 59 6.15 -19.16 9.94
CA TYR A 59 5.01 -18.85 10.79
C TYR A 59 4.78 -19.97 11.80
N ASP A 60 4.60 -19.60 13.07
CA ASP A 60 4.18 -20.52 14.13
C ASP A 60 3.03 -19.94 15.00
N GLY A 61 2.63 -18.68 14.76
CA GLY A 61 1.61 -17.99 15.53
C GLY A 61 2.02 -17.63 16.97
N VAL A 62 3.30 -17.78 17.32
CA VAL A 62 3.85 -17.55 18.66
C VAL A 62 5.01 -16.56 18.61
N SER A 63 6.03 -16.83 17.82
CA SER A 63 7.25 -16.04 17.71
C SER A 63 7.59 -15.65 16.27
N ASN A 64 7.16 -16.45 15.30
CA ASN A 64 7.38 -16.24 13.89
C ASN A 64 6.08 -15.83 13.22
N PHE A 65 6.11 -14.66 12.58
CA PHE A 65 4.95 -14.03 11.96
C PHE A 65 5.20 -13.68 10.50
N GLY A 66 5.58 -14.65 9.68
CA GLY A 66 5.62 -14.51 8.22
C GLY A 66 4.22 -14.34 7.62
N SER A 67 4.13 -13.63 6.49
CA SER A 67 2.88 -13.33 5.77
C SER A 67 1.74 -12.88 6.69
N SER A 68 2.02 -11.93 7.58
CA SER A 68 1.10 -11.53 8.64
C SER A 68 0.93 -10.02 8.71
N THR A 69 -0.24 -9.54 9.12
CA THR A 69 -0.46 -8.17 9.58
C THR A 69 -0.38 -8.15 11.10
N LEU A 70 0.41 -7.25 11.67
CA LEU A 70 0.73 -7.18 13.10
C LEU A 70 0.28 -5.85 13.69
N LYS A 71 -0.22 -5.87 14.92
CA LYS A 71 -0.53 -4.72 15.77
C LYS A 71 0.40 -4.74 16.98
N PHE A 72 1.08 -3.62 17.22
CA PHE A 72 1.92 -3.44 18.40
C PHE A 72 1.46 -2.25 19.24
N THR A 73 1.67 -2.34 20.55
CA THR A 73 1.61 -1.15 21.41
C THR A 73 2.85 -0.28 21.15
N GLY A 74 2.64 1.00 20.83
CA GLY A 74 3.60 1.83 20.11
C GLY A 74 5.04 1.81 20.60
N ARG A 75 5.29 2.31 21.81
CA ARG A 75 6.67 2.55 22.30
C ARG A 75 7.40 1.26 22.69
N SER A 76 6.69 0.31 23.30
CA SER A 76 7.24 -0.96 23.80
C SER A 76 7.37 -2.03 22.73
N LEU A 77 6.71 -1.88 21.57
CA LEU A 77 6.62 -2.92 20.53
C LEU A 77 6.10 -4.26 21.08
N GLU A 78 5.21 -4.23 22.07
CA GLU A 78 4.53 -5.43 22.54
C GLU A 78 3.49 -5.83 21.50
N LEU A 79 3.54 -7.08 21.03
CA LEU A 79 2.59 -7.59 20.04
C LEU A 79 1.21 -7.75 20.69
N ALA A 80 0.28 -6.88 20.32
CA ALA A 80 -1.07 -6.89 20.86
C ALA A 80 -1.99 -7.84 20.08
N ASP A 81 -1.88 -7.86 18.75
CA ASP A 81 -2.73 -8.70 17.90
C ASP A 81 -2.07 -8.95 16.53
N TRP A 82 -2.57 -9.95 15.79
CA TRP A 82 -2.12 -10.27 14.44
C TRP A 82 -3.20 -10.97 13.61
N PHE A 83 -3.00 -10.93 12.30
CA PHE A 83 -3.75 -11.71 11.31
C PHE A 83 -2.77 -12.39 10.36
N THR A 84 -3.04 -13.66 10.01
CA THR A 84 -2.26 -14.46 9.07
C THR A 84 -3.22 -15.20 8.13
N PRO A 85 -3.12 -15.02 6.81
CA PRO A 85 -3.91 -15.79 5.84
C PRO A 85 -3.65 -17.30 5.97
N LYS A 86 -4.69 -18.11 5.71
CA LYS A 86 -4.57 -19.57 5.85
C LYS A 86 -3.58 -20.18 4.86
N ASN A 87 -3.37 -19.51 3.73
CA ASN A 87 -2.42 -19.89 2.68
C ASN A 87 -1.03 -19.25 2.87
N HIS A 88 -0.67 -18.76 4.07
CA HIS A 88 0.61 -18.10 4.35
C HIS A 88 1.84 -18.91 3.89
N GLU A 89 1.82 -20.24 4.05
CA GLU A 89 2.91 -21.12 3.61
C GLU A 89 3.06 -21.09 2.08
N TYR A 90 1.94 -21.14 1.36
CA TYR A 90 1.94 -21.01 -0.10
C TYR A 90 2.47 -19.65 -0.53
N LEU A 91 2.02 -18.56 0.11
CA LEU A 91 2.51 -17.20 -0.16
C LEU A 91 4.04 -17.11 0.03
N PHE A 92 4.55 -17.73 1.08
CA PHE A 92 5.98 -17.78 1.37
C PHE A 92 6.77 -18.58 0.33
N LEU A 93 6.32 -19.78 -0.02
CA LEU A 93 7.01 -20.66 -0.97
C LEU A 93 7.00 -20.09 -2.40
N GLN A 94 5.96 -19.32 -2.77
CA GLN A 94 5.82 -18.74 -4.11
C GLN A 94 6.28 -17.28 -4.22
N ASN A 95 6.87 -16.71 -3.17
CA ASN A 95 7.28 -15.29 -3.11
C ASN A 95 6.14 -14.29 -3.36
N ILE A 96 4.92 -14.64 -2.94
CA ILE A 96 3.71 -13.83 -3.08
C ILE A 96 3.53 -13.03 -1.78
N ASP A 97 4.44 -12.08 -1.55
CA ASP A 97 4.54 -11.37 -0.27
C ASP A 97 3.27 -10.59 0.09
N MET A 98 2.75 -10.84 1.29
CA MET A 98 1.62 -10.08 1.85
C MET A 98 1.99 -8.62 2.16
N SER A 99 3.24 -8.33 2.52
CA SER A 99 3.67 -6.96 2.83
C SER A 99 3.83 -6.03 1.64
N ALA A 100 3.59 -6.50 0.41
CA ALA A 100 3.74 -5.73 -0.82
C ALA A 100 2.59 -4.74 -1.12
N GLY A 101 1.64 -4.52 -0.21
CA GLY A 101 0.66 -3.43 -0.27
C GLY A 101 0.57 -2.60 1.01
N GLY A 102 1.28 -3.00 2.06
CA GLY A 102 1.27 -2.37 3.39
C GLY A 102 -0.08 -2.39 4.09
N VAL A 103 -0.22 -1.59 5.15
CA VAL A 103 -1.44 -1.48 5.98
C VAL A 103 -2.05 -0.09 5.84
N THR A 104 -3.37 -0.02 5.67
CA THR A 104 -4.12 1.25 5.66
C THR A 104 -5.25 1.19 6.69
N LEU A 105 -5.27 2.15 7.62
CA LEU A 105 -6.36 2.30 8.58
C LEU A 105 -7.52 3.04 7.93
N ILE A 106 -8.75 2.60 8.18
CA ILE A 106 -9.95 3.29 7.71
C ILE A 106 -10.35 4.32 8.79
N PRO A 107 -10.31 5.63 8.49
CA PRO A 107 -10.59 6.67 9.47
C PRO A 107 -11.96 6.50 10.15
N ASN A 108 -12.06 6.96 11.41
CA ASN A 108 -13.30 6.96 12.19
C ASN A 108 -13.96 5.58 12.35
N SER A 109 -13.18 4.50 12.29
CA SER A 109 -13.67 3.13 12.44
C SER A 109 -12.62 2.25 13.10
N ALA A 110 -13.00 1.09 13.62
CA ALA A 110 -12.05 0.06 14.05
C ALA A 110 -11.46 -0.74 12.87
N LEU A 111 -11.70 -0.34 11.62
CA LEU A 111 -11.34 -1.14 10.46
C LEU A 111 -9.98 -0.74 9.88
N MET A 112 -9.32 -1.73 9.27
CA MET A 112 -8.14 -1.52 8.42
C MET A 112 -8.15 -2.55 7.31
N PHE A 113 -7.31 -2.32 6.30
CA PHE A 113 -7.06 -3.34 5.30
C PHE A 113 -5.57 -3.49 5.00
N ALA A 114 -5.22 -4.70 4.57
CA ALA A 114 -3.90 -5.06 4.10
C ALA A 114 -4.04 -6.01 2.91
N GLY A 115 -2.98 -6.08 2.11
CA GLY A 115 -2.93 -6.93 0.92
C GLY A 115 -1.55 -6.86 0.30
N GLY A 116 -1.28 -7.74 -0.65
CA GLY A 116 0.05 -7.85 -1.23
C GLY A 116 0.03 -8.44 -2.62
N LYS A 117 1.11 -9.14 -2.96
CA LYS A 117 1.38 -9.62 -4.33
C LYS A 117 0.30 -10.53 -4.89
N GLU A 118 -0.49 -11.19 -4.04
CA GLU A 118 -1.60 -12.03 -4.47
C GLU A 118 -2.71 -11.22 -5.16
N GLY A 119 -2.71 -9.89 -5.05
CA GLY A 119 -3.79 -9.03 -5.52
C GLY A 119 -5.04 -9.11 -4.64
N VAL A 120 -4.95 -9.80 -3.50
CA VAL A 120 -6.03 -9.96 -2.53
C VAL A 120 -5.96 -8.85 -1.47
N ILE A 121 -7.12 -8.34 -1.09
CA ILE A 121 -7.29 -7.42 0.03
C ILE A 121 -8.07 -8.12 1.14
N PHE A 122 -7.54 -8.00 2.35
CA PHE A 122 -8.14 -8.44 3.60
C PHE A 122 -8.63 -7.23 4.39
N LEU A 123 -9.92 -7.20 4.72
CA LEU A 123 -10.50 -6.23 5.64
C LEU A 123 -10.48 -6.84 7.05
N LEU A 124 -9.90 -6.11 8.00
CA LEU A 124 -9.65 -6.57 9.37
C LEU A 124 -10.28 -5.60 10.38
N ASN A 125 -10.71 -6.14 11.52
CA ASN A 125 -11.05 -5.37 12.71
C ASN A 125 -9.78 -5.20 13.57
N ARG A 126 -9.41 -3.97 13.91
CA ARG A 126 -8.22 -3.64 14.72
C ARG A 126 -8.35 -4.04 16.19
N ASN A 127 -9.56 -4.36 16.62
CA ASN A 127 -9.87 -4.84 17.97
C ASN A 127 -9.97 -6.37 18.05
N ASP A 128 -10.04 -7.04 16.90
CA ASP A 128 -10.07 -8.50 16.77
C ASP A 128 -9.60 -8.88 15.36
N MET A 129 -8.29 -9.08 15.23
CA MET A 129 -7.68 -9.34 13.92
C MET A 129 -7.88 -10.79 13.46
N GLY A 130 -8.36 -11.68 14.33
CA GLY A 130 -8.73 -13.05 13.98
C GLY A 130 -7.58 -14.04 13.80
N LYS A 131 -6.34 -13.67 14.16
CA LYS A 131 -5.16 -14.56 14.20
C LYS A 131 -4.97 -15.33 12.89
N LEU A 132 -4.91 -16.66 12.93
CA LEU A 132 -4.90 -17.49 11.73
C LEU A 132 -6.30 -17.52 11.09
N GLU A 133 -6.40 -17.16 9.82
CA GLU A 133 -7.65 -17.19 9.06
C GLU A 133 -8.37 -18.54 9.19
N GLY A 134 -9.64 -18.48 9.59
CA GLY A 134 -10.49 -19.65 9.83
C GLY A 134 -10.42 -20.23 11.24
N ALA A 135 -9.42 -19.88 12.07
CA ALA A 135 -9.33 -20.34 13.45
C ALA A 135 -10.13 -19.45 14.43
N ALA A 136 -10.10 -18.12 14.25
CA ALA A 136 -10.71 -17.16 15.16
C ALA A 136 -11.58 -16.10 14.45
N GLY A 137 -12.22 -16.47 13.33
CA GLY A 137 -13.30 -15.66 12.72
C GLY A 137 -12.88 -14.48 11.83
N GLY A 138 -11.59 -14.14 11.73
CA GLY A 138 -11.06 -13.18 10.74
C GLY A 138 -10.64 -13.85 9.42
N PRO A 139 -10.52 -13.10 8.31
CA PRO A 139 -10.78 -11.67 8.13
C PRO A 139 -12.28 -11.35 8.03
N LEU A 140 -12.68 -10.08 8.20
CA LEU A 140 -14.09 -9.64 7.99
C LEU A 140 -14.51 -9.75 6.52
N GLN A 141 -13.56 -9.57 5.61
CA GLN A 141 -13.75 -9.72 4.17
C GLN A 141 -12.41 -10.08 3.52
N ARG A 142 -12.44 -10.94 2.51
CA ARG A 142 -11.33 -11.16 1.58
C ARG A 142 -11.83 -11.09 0.15
N PHE A 143 -11.13 -10.41 -0.75
CA PHE A 143 -11.51 -10.38 -2.17
C PHE A 143 -10.30 -10.11 -3.08
N GLN A 144 -10.41 -10.58 -4.32
CA GLN A 144 -9.43 -10.33 -5.37
C GLN A 144 -9.63 -8.92 -5.94
N ALA A 145 -8.69 -8.00 -5.67
CA ALA A 145 -8.76 -6.60 -6.08
C ALA A 145 -8.01 -6.32 -7.40
N THR A 146 -7.03 -7.13 -7.77
CA THR A 146 -6.25 -7.03 -9.02
C THR A 146 -5.99 -8.41 -9.62
N GLU A 147 -5.36 -8.51 -10.80
CA GLU A 147 -4.93 -9.81 -11.33
C GLU A 147 -3.87 -10.48 -10.43
N GLY A 148 -3.14 -9.67 -9.64
CA GLY A 148 -2.11 -10.13 -8.71
C GLY A 148 -1.01 -10.95 -9.38
N CYS A 149 -0.33 -11.76 -8.57
CA CYS A 149 0.46 -12.88 -9.02
C CYS A 149 -0.33 -14.14 -8.75
N GLY A 150 -0.58 -14.93 -9.80
CA GLY A 150 -0.89 -16.34 -9.62
C GLY A 150 0.31 -17.10 -9.04
N GLN A 151 0.58 -18.31 -9.53
CA GLN A 151 1.57 -19.22 -8.95
C GLN A 151 3.04 -18.97 -9.36
N LYS A 152 3.45 -17.72 -9.60
CA LYS A 152 4.80 -17.41 -10.11
C LYS A 152 5.47 -16.30 -9.31
N ASP A 153 6.75 -16.47 -9.01
CA ASP A 153 7.61 -15.44 -8.45
C ASP A 153 7.44 -14.12 -9.22
N CYS A 154 7.14 -13.05 -8.49
CA CYS A 154 6.68 -11.82 -9.06
C CYS A 154 7.11 -10.59 -8.24
N ALA A 155 7.11 -9.46 -8.94
CA ALA A 155 7.42 -8.16 -8.37
C ALA A 155 6.17 -7.26 -8.29
N GLN A 156 4.98 -7.86 -8.07
CA GLN A 156 3.77 -7.07 -7.85
C GLN A 156 3.90 -6.21 -6.60
N THR A 157 3.21 -5.08 -6.64
CA THR A 157 3.26 -4.03 -5.62
C THR A 157 1.86 -3.47 -5.56
N LEU A 158 1.03 -3.98 -4.63
CA LEU A 158 -0.39 -3.68 -4.54
C LEU A 158 -0.58 -2.24 -4.04
N GLY A 159 -0.41 -1.28 -4.95
CA GLY A 159 -0.59 0.13 -4.68
C GLY A 159 -2.05 0.42 -4.37
N THR A 160 -2.31 1.10 -3.26
CA THR A 160 -3.66 1.45 -2.80
C THR A 160 -3.77 2.89 -2.32
N ALA A 161 -4.93 3.52 -2.51
CA ALA A 161 -5.28 4.77 -1.86
C ALA A 161 -6.71 4.64 -1.37
N PHE A 162 -6.98 5.08 -0.14
CA PHE A 162 -8.33 5.09 0.41
C PHE A 162 -8.79 6.52 0.60
N TRP A 163 -9.90 6.87 -0.03
CA TRP A 163 -10.58 8.14 0.18
C TRP A 163 -11.79 7.92 1.08
N SER A 164 -11.67 8.36 2.34
CA SER A 164 -12.80 8.42 3.25
C SER A 164 -13.69 9.61 2.88
N ARG A 165 -15.00 9.39 2.83
CA ARG A 165 -16.03 10.41 2.65
C ARG A 165 -17.01 10.36 3.82
N GLN A 166 -17.94 11.31 3.89
CA GLN A 166 -18.82 11.50 5.04
C GLN A 166 -19.63 10.24 5.42
N HIS A 167 -20.09 9.47 4.43
CA HIS A 167 -20.97 8.31 4.65
C HIS A 167 -20.45 7.01 4.02
N ASP A 168 -19.37 7.07 3.26
CA ASP A 168 -18.81 5.95 2.52
C ASP A 168 -17.32 6.21 2.23
N GLY A 169 -16.71 5.38 1.39
CA GLY A 169 -15.35 5.61 0.91
C GLY A 169 -15.12 5.00 -0.46
N MET A 170 -13.94 5.27 -1.00
CA MET A 170 -13.47 4.68 -2.24
C MET A 170 -12.04 4.18 -2.06
N LEU A 171 -11.84 2.91 -2.41
CA LEU A 171 -10.52 2.31 -2.51
C LEU A 171 -10.07 2.30 -3.97
N TYR A 172 -8.90 2.87 -4.22
CA TYR A 172 -8.22 2.82 -5.50
C TYR A 172 -7.09 1.82 -5.42
N VAL A 173 -6.99 0.92 -6.39
CA VAL A 173 -5.97 -0.13 -6.43
C VAL A 173 -5.30 -0.13 -7.80
N TRP A 174 -3.97 -0.05 -7.83
CA TRP A 174 -3.19 -0.18 -9.05
C TRP A 174 -1.97 -1.04 -8.79
N ASP A 175 -1.95 -2.21 -9.42
CA ASP A 175 -0.83 -3.15 -9.36
C ASP A 175 0.00 -3.10 -10.64
N ARG A 176 1.19 -3.70 -10.60
CA ARG A 176 2.11 -3.72 -11.73
C ARG A 176 1.55 -4.57 -12.88
N ARG A 177 1.76 -4.11 -14.12
CA ARG A 177 1.20 -4.73 -15.34
C ARG A 177 -0.31 -4.96 -15.23
N ASP A 178 -1.02 -4.06 -14.58
CA ASP A 178 -2.46 -4.07 -14.42
C ASP A 178 -3.01 -2.65 -14.57
N VAL A 179 -4.33 -2.49 -14.46
CA VAL A 179 -5.04 -1.22 -14.58
C VAL A 179 -5.48 -0.69 -13.22
N LEU A 180 -5.77 0.61 -13.16
CA LEU A 180 -6.33 1.25 -11.97
C LEU A 180 -7.80 0.84 -11.81
N ARG A 181 -8.16 0.32 -10.63
CA ARG A 181 -9.55 -0.01 -10.26
C ARG A 181 -10.01 0.82 -9.07
N ALA A 182 -11.29 1.15 -9.04
CA ALA A 182 -11.94 1.82 -7.93
C ALA A 182 -13.03 0.90 -7.33
N TYR A 183 -13.08 0.78 -6.00
CA TYR A 183 -14.03 -0.05 -5.26
C TYR A 183 -14.73 0.79 -4.20
N HIS A 184 -16.06 0.77 -4.21
CA HIS A 184 -16.84 1.43 -3.17
C HIS A 184 -16.61 0.77 -1.81
N PHE A 185 -16.61 1.56 -0.76
CA PHE A 185 -16.64 1.11 0.63
C PHE A 185 -17.89 1.67 1.31
N VAL A 186 -18.86 0.82 1.60
CA VAL A 186 -20.17 1.20 2.14
C VAL A 186 -20.53 0.30 3.29
N ASN A 187 -21.14 0.86 4.35
CA ASN A 187 -21.58 0.10 5.53
C ASN A 187 -20.48 -0.80 6.13
N GLY A 188 -19.24 -0.29 6.18
CA GLY A 188 -18.10 -1.00 6.76
C GLY A 188 -17.56 -2.15 5.90
N ARG A 189 -17.90 -2.25 4.61
CA ARG A 189 -17.44 -3.30 3.70
C ARG A 189 -17.09 -2.77 2.31
N PHE A 190 -16.20 -3.46 1.60
CA PHE A 190 -15.93 -3.20 0.19
C PHE A 190 -17.01 -3.84 -0.69
N VAL A 191 -17.47 -3.12 -1.70
CA VAL A 191 -18.17 -3.69 -2.85
C VAL A 191 -17.11 -4.32 -3.73
N THR A 192 -17.13 -5.65 -3.88
CA THR A 192 -16.03 -6.41 -4.50
C THR A 192 -16.04 -6.39 -6.03
N THR A 193 -17.10 -5.86 -6.64
CA THR A 193 -17.13 -5.50 -8.06
C THR A 193 -16.57 -4.09 -8.22
N PRO A 194 -15.57 -3.85 -9.09
CA PRO A 194 -15.02 -2.52 -9.28
C PRO A 194 -16.07 -1.58 -9.87
N ALA A 195 -16.21 -0.40 -9.27
CA ALA A 195 -17.10 0.67 -9.73
C ALA A 195 -16.61 1.29 -11.04
N ALA A 196 -15.29 1.37 -11.21
CA ALA A 196 -14.65 1.87 -12.41
C ALA A 196 -13.28 1.20 -12.60
N VAL A 197 -12.88 1.04 -13.86
CA VAL A 197 -11.62 0.42 -14.29
C VAL A 197 -11.02 1.31 -15.37
N SER A 198 -9.77 1.77 -15.19
CA SER A 198 -9.10 2.59 -16.20
C SER A 198 -8.61 1.76 -17.38
N ALA A 199 -8.26 2.43 -18.49
CA ALA A 199 -7.73 1.76 -19.69
C ALA A 199 -6.20 1.62 -19.69
N VAL A 200 -5.49 2.36 -18.84
CA VAL A 200 -4.02 2.46 -18.88
C VAL A 200 -3.39 1.26 -18.16
N LYS A 201 -2.59 0.48 -18.87
CA LYS A 201 -1.87 -0.70 -18.36
C LYS A 201 -0.35 -0.49 -18.43
N PRO A 202 0.28 0.17 -17.45
CA PRO A 202 1.71 0.44 -17.46
C PRO A 202 2.52 -0.82 -17.11
N GLY A 203 3.80 -0.79 -17.43
CA GLY A 203 4.73 -1.85 -17.03
C GLY A 203 4.92 -1.89 -15.50
N MET A 204 4.93 -0.72 -14.84
CA MET A 204 4.97 -0.56 -13.39
C MET A 204 4.24 0.71 -12.94
N THR A 205 3.84 0.75 -11.67
CA THR A 205 3.23 1.90 -10.99
C THR A 205 3.92 2.15 -9.65
N GLY A 206 4.03 3.42 -9.25
CA GLY A 206 4.52 3.83 -7.93
C GLY A 206 3.45 3.65 -6.84
N GLY A 207 2.20 3.43 -7.24
CA GLY A 207 1.03 3.41 -6.36
C GLY A 207 0.20 4.70 -6.50
N PRO A 208 -1.12 4.62 -6.23
CA PRO A 208 -2.00 5.78 -6.27
C PRO A 208 -1.96 6.58 -4.96
N THR A 209 -2.29 7.87 -5.06
CA THR A 209 -2.60 8.78 -3.96
C THR A 209 -3.87 9.56 -4.33
N VAL A 210 -4.70 9.93 -3.35
CA VAL A 210 -5.89 10.77 -3.57
C VAL A 210 -5.69 12.14 -2.95
N SER A 211 -6.18 13.17 -3.66
CA SER A 211 -6.47 14.49 -3.11
C SER A 211 -7.93 14.85 -3.36
N ALA A 212 -8.58 15.48 -2.39
CA ALA A 212 -9.93 16.00 -2.53
C ALA A 212 -10.18 17.14 -1.53
N ASN A 213 -11.19 17.97 -1.79
CA ASN A 213 -11.75 18.89 -0.81
C ASN A 213 -12.74 18.12 0.10
N GLY A 214 -12.21 17.46 1.13
CA GLY A 214 -13.02 16.65 2.04
C GLY A 214 -13.76 15.54 1.31
N SER A 215 -15.10 15.57 1.37
CA SER A 215 -16.00 14.60 0.73
C SER A 215 -16.57 15.05 -0.62
N ASP A 216 -16.14 16.22 -1.14
CA ASP A 216 -16.62 16.72 -2.43
C ASP A 216 -16.15 15.82 -3.56
N VAL A 217 -17.09 15.04 -4.10
CA VAL A 217 -16.89 14.06 -5.17
C VAL A 217 -16.32 14.69 -6.44
N ALA A 218 -16.71 15.93 -6.76
CA ALA A 218 -16.28 16.61 -7.97
C ALA A 218 -14.82 17.09 -7.91
N SER A 219 -14.32 17.35 -6.70
CA SER A 219 -12.93 17.81 -6.46
C SER A 219 -11.89 16.69 -6.44
N GLY A 220 -12.33 15.43 -6.32
CA GLY A 220 -11.42 14.31 -6.07
C GLY A 220 -10.56 13.97 -7.30
N ILE A 221 -9.26 13.81 -7.06
CA ILE A 221 -8.27 13.40 -8.06
C ILE A 221 -7.46 12.22 -7.53
N VAL A 222 -7.32 11.18 -8.35
CA VAL A 222 -6.38 10.08 -8.11
C VAL A 222 -5.12 10.35 -8.91
N TRP A 223 -4.00 10.50 -8.22
CA TRP A 223 -2.68 10.68 -8.78
C TRP A 223 -1.93 9.35 -8.77
N ALA A 224 -1.16 9.07 -9.82
CA ALA A 224 -0.26 7.92 -9.84
C ALA A 224 0.95 8.20 -10.72
N VAL A 225 2.08 7.58 -10.40
CA VAL A 225 3.28 7.61 -11.23
C VAL A 225 3.43 6.26 -11.91
N THR A 226 3.70 6.25 -13.20
CA THR A 226 3.77 5.03 -14.00
C THR A 226 5.01 5.01 -14.88
N THR A 227 5.40 3.82 -15.34
CA THR A 227 6.40 3.67 -16.41
C THR A 227 6.02 2.49 -17.32
N HIS A 228 6.38 2.58 -18.60
CA HIS A 228 6.26 1.45 -19.53
C HIS A 228 7.29 0.36 -19.26
N SER A 229 8.40 0.69 -18.58
CA SER A 229 9.40 -0.31 -18.19
C SER A 229 8.77 -1.39 -17.33
N THR A 230 9.12 -2.65 -17.63
CA THR A 230 8.72 -3.77 -16.78
C THR A 230 9.85 -4.26 -15.88
N ARG A 231 11.03 -3.64 -15.95
CA ARG A 231 12.20 -4.04 -15.15
C ARG A 231 12.07 -3.52 -13.73
N SER A 232 12.29 -4.39 -12.75
CA SER A 232 12.34 -4.03 -11.32
C SER A 232 13.65 -3.30 -10.98
N GLY A 233 13.85 -2.11 -11.54
CA GLY A 233 15.04 -1.28 -11.36
C GLY A 233 15.59 -0.68 -12.67
N GLY A 234 16.60 0.18 -12.52
CA GLY A 234 17.19 0.94 -13.62
C GLY A 234 16.46 2.23 -13.94
N LEU A 235 17.06 3.04 -14.80
CA LEU A 235 16.49 4.28 -15.30
C LEU A 235 15.49 3.98 -16.42
N ALA A 236 14.33 4.63 -16.33
CA ALA A 236 13.27 4.55 -17.33
C ALA A 236 12.36 5.78 -17.15
N PRO A 237 11.92 6.42 -18.25
CA PRO A 237 10.99 7.54 -18.18
C PRO A 237 9.72 7.18 -17.42
N ALA A 238 9.25 8.14 -16.63
CA ALA A 238 8.02 8.07 -15.86
C ALA A 238 6.97 9.04 -16.40
N THR A 239 5.72 8.64 -16.24
CA THR A 239 4.55 9.49 -16.51
C THR A 239 3.81 9.71 -15.20
N LEU A 240 3.67 10.97 -14.79
CA LEU A 240 2.69 11.36 -13.76
C LEU A 240 1.30 11.37 -14.42
N ARG A 241 0.32 10.76 -13.77
CA ARG A 241 -1.07 10.66 -14.25
C ARG A 241 -2.04 11.14 -13.20
N ALA A 242 -3.16 11.71 -13.66
CA ALA A 242 -4.27 12.16 -12.84
C ALA A 242 -5.59 11.70 -13.44
N PHE A 243 -6.44 11.11 -12.61
CA PHE A 243 -7.78 10.62 -12.98
C PHE A 243 -8.83 11.29 -12.11
N ARG A 244 -10.05 11.46 -12.64
CA ARG A 244 -11.18 11.83 -11.76
C ARG A 244 -11.40 10.72 -10.73
N ALA A 245 -11.39 11.07 -9.46
CA ALA A 245 -11.59 10.10 -8.38
C ALA A 245 -13.00 9.49 -8.42
N ALA A 246 -13.99 10.25 -8.88
CA ALA A 246 -15.36 9.77 -9.08
C ALA A 246 -15.48 8.70 -10.18
N ASP A 247 -14.56 8.69 -11.16
CA ASP A 247 -14.57 7.76 -12.28
C ASP A 247 -13.18 7.65 -12.92
N VAL A 248 -12.42 6.62 -12.53
CA VAL A 248 -11.04 6.42 -13.01
C VAL A 248 -10.93 6.02 -14.49
N ARG A 249 -12.05 5.87 -15.21
CA ARG A 249 -12.03 5.79 -16.68
C ARG A 249 -11.59 7.10 -17.34
N GLN A 250 -11.68 8.21 -16.60
CA GLN A 250 -11.38 9.56 -17.09
C GLN A 250 -10.00 10.02 -16.60
N GLU A 251 -8.97 9.82 -17.43
CA GLU A 251 -7.69 10.50 -17.24
C GLU A 251 -7.85 11.98 -17.62
N ILE A 252 -7.55 12.88 -16.68
CA ILE A 252 -7.72 14.34 -16.86
C ILE A 252 -6.41 15.06 -17.12
N TYR A 253 -5.28 14.42 -16.79
CA TYR A 253 -3.95 14.96 -17.03
C TYR A 253 -2.92 13.83 -17.02
N ASN A 254 -1.91 13.94 -17.87
CA ASN A 254 -0.64 13.26 -17.67
C ASN A 254 0.53 14.15 -18.10
N SER A 255 1.71 13.94 -17.51
CA SER A 255 2.92 14.75 -17.75
C SER A 255 3.41 14.75 -19.19
N ASP A 256 2.97 13.77 -19.99
CA ASP A 256 3.42 13.62 -21.38
C ASP A 256 2.53 14.42 -22.35
N MET A 257 1.35 14.89 -21.91
CA MET A 257 0.47 15.77 -22.70
C MET A 257 1.16 17.09 -23.09
N ASN A 258 2.00 17.64 -22.22
CA ASN A 258 2.91 18.73 -22.53
C ASN A 258 4.31 18.43 -21.99
N HIS A 259 4.95 17.44 -22.63
CA HIS A 259 6.25 16.93 -22.21
C HIS A 259 7.32 18.01 -22.01
N ALA A 260 7.34 19.06 -22.84
CA ALA A 260 8.35 20.13 -22.73
C ALA A 260 8.26 20.91 -21.41
N ARG A 261 7.07 20.99 -20.81
CA ARG A 261 6.83 21.68 -19.53
C ARG A 261 6.80 20.71 -18.35
N ASP A 262 6.17 19.55 -18.54
CA ASP A 262 5.68 18.71 -17.44
C ASP A 262 6.45 17.39 -17.26
N ALA A 263 7.44 17.09 -18.10
CA ALA A 263 8.19 15.82 -18.04
C ALA A 263 8.69 15.50 -16.62
N LEU A 264 8.39 14.29 -16.15
CA LEU A 264 8.64 13.89 -14.78
C LEU A 264 10.10 13.46 -14.54
N GLY A 265 10.79 12.93 -15.54
CA GLY A 265 12.08 12.25 -15.38
C GLY A 265 11.91 10.75 -15.17
N ASP A 266 12.83 10.14 -14.41
CA ASP A 266 12.92 8.68 -14.26
C ASP A 266 12.10 8.13 -13.10
N PHE A 267 11.48 6.97 -13.34
CA PHE A 267 10.55 6.30 -12.45
C PHE A 267 11.19 5.80 -11.16
N THR A 268 10.53 5.99 -10.03
CA THR A 268 10.92 5.43 -8.73
C THR A 268 9.93 4.34 -8.31
N LYS A 269 10.41 3.11 -8.08
CA LYS A 269 9.59 2.01 -7.53
C LYS A 269 9.24 2.29 -6.07
N PHE A 270 8.03 1.91 -5.64
CA PHE A 270 7.55 2.09 -4.25
C PHE A 270 7.51 3.56 -3.81
N ALA A 271 7.10 4.44 -4.72
CA ALA A 271 7.04 5.87 -4.47
C ALA A 271 5.71 6.43 -4.98
N PRO A 272 4.61 6.26 -4.23
CA PRO A 272 3.38 6.98 -4.53
C PRO A 272 3.64 8.49 -4.37
N PRO A 273 3.02 9.35 -5.20
CA PRO A 273 3.21 10.78 -5.11
C PRO A 273 2.57 11.34 -3.82
N VAL A 274 3.10 12.45 -3.30
CA VAL A 274 2.57 13.11 -2.10
C VAL A 274 1.85 14.39 -2.49
N VAL A 275 0.62 14.58 -2.01
CA VAL A 275 -0.12 15.84 -2.17
C VAL A 275 -0.08 16.60 -0.86
N ALA A 276 0.45 17.82 -0.87
CA ALA A 276 0.47 18.70 0.30
C ALA A 276 0.48 20.16 -0.13
N ASN A 277 -0.20 21.03 0.63
CA ASN A 277 -0.17 22.49 0.44
C ASN A 277 -0.45 22.93 -1.01
N GLY A 278 -1.41 22.29 -1.67
CA GLY A 278 -1.79 22.59 -3.07
C GLY A 278 -0.76 22.17 -4.13
N LYS A 279 0.24 21.37 -3.75
CA LYS A 279 1.30 20.87 -4.64
C LYS A 279 1.37 19.34 -4.60
N LEU A 280 1.84 18.77 -5.70
CA LEU A 280 2.16 17.36 -5.82
C LEU A 280 3.67 17.18 -5.87
N TYR A 281 4.21 16.33 -5.01
CA TYR A 281 5.64 16.04 -4.88
C TYR A 281 5.92 14.61 -5.34
N VAL A 282 6.86 14.47 -6.26
CA VAL A 282 7.21 13.17 -6.85
C VAL A 282 8.72 12.95 -6.79
N PRO A 283 9.22 11.98 -6.02
CA PRO A 283 10.63 11.63 -6.03
C PRO A 283 10.99 10.83 -7.29
N THR A 284 12.10 11.19 -7.93
CA THR A 284 12.52 10.61 -9.21
C THR A 284 13.89 9.96 -9.08
N GLN A 285 14.15 8.95 -9.91
CA GLN A 285 15.51 8.41 -10.05
C GLN A 285 16.46 9.38 -10.77
N SER A 286 15.95 10.50 -11.31
CA SER A 286 16.72 11.60 -11.90
C SER A 286 17.37 12.51 -10.83
N LYS A 287 17.51 12.04 -9.59
CA LYS A 287 18.15 12.75 -8.46
C LYS A 287 17.46 14.08 -8.10
N ALA A 288 16.15 14.15 -8.32
CA ALA A 288 15.33 15.33 -8.03
C ALA A 288 13.95 14.93 -7.49
N VAL A 289 13.31 15.87 -6.78
CA VAL A 289 11.89 15.81 -6.47
C VAL A 289 11.18 16.78 -7.41
N ALA A 290 10.36 16.25 -8.33
CA ALA A 290 9.52 17.07 -9.19
C ALA A 290 8.32 17.59 -8.39
N VAL A 291 7.98 18.86 -8.59
CA VAL A 291 6.89 19.53 -7.87
C VAL A 291 5.92 20.12 -8.88
N TYR A 292 4.69 19.62 -8.89
CA TYR A 292 3.61 20.11 -9.74
C TYR A 292 2.65 20.98 -8.94
N GLY A 293 2.08 21.98 -9.59
CA GLY A 293 1.06 22.86 -9.03
C GLY A 293 0.17 23.41 -10.13
N LEU A 294 -0.86 24.16 -9.73
CA LEU A 294 -1.71 24.85 -10.69
C LEU A 294 -0.88 25.86 -11.48
N LEU A 295 -1.10 25.91 -12.80
CA LEU A 295 -0.62 27.02 -13.61
C LEU A 295 -1.34 28.27 -13.10
N GLY A 296 -0.59 29.28 -12.66
CA GLY A 296 -1.19 30.52 -12.18
C GLY A 296 -2.18 31.05 -13.22
N GLY A 297 -3.43 31.25 -12.81
CA GLY A 297 -4.39 31.98 -13.63
C GLY A 297 -3.84 33.39 -13.84
N ARG A 298 -3.80 33.83 -15.10
CA ARG A 298 -3.86 35.27 -15.35
C ARG A 298 -5.27 35.75 -15.06
#